data_AF-A0A8T3Y0U8-F1
#
_entry.id   AF-A0A8T3Y0U8-F1
#
_cell.length_a   1.000
_cell.length_b   1.000
_cell.length_c   1.000
_cell.angle_alpha   90.00
_cell.angle_beta   90.00
_cell.angle_gamma   90.00
#
_symmetry.space_group_name_H-M   'P 1'
#
loop_
_entity.id
_entity.type
_entity.pdbx_description
1 polymer ?
#
loop_
_entity_poly.entity_id
_entity_poly.type
_entity_poly.pdbx_seq_one_letter_code
_entity_poly.pdbx_strand_id
1 'polypeptide(L)'
;MPVSIHIHKRKRKIQKNLEPYPSKKQHIRILDKIIDVVSVAAPLTIVPQIYNIWIEKNVDGISLLTWTLFLIFAIPLFTYSWVHKDKKLMLMYFLFIIADALVVAGVVFLK
;
A
#
# COMPACT_ATOMS: atom_id res chain seq x y z
N MET A 1 -31.47 -2.59 -2.73
CA MET A 1 -31.33 -2.69 -4.20
C MET A 1 -29.90 -2.31 -4.60
N PRO A 2 -29.10 -3.20 -5.23
CA PRO A 2 -27.71 -2.92 -5.54
C PRO A 2 -27.58 -2.36 -6.96
N VAL A 3 -27.51 -1.03 -7.12
CA VAL A 3 -27.23 -0.40 -8.42
C VAL A 3 -26.17 0.68 -8.26
N SER A 4 -24.91 0.28 -8.20
CA SER A 4 -23.79 1.23 -8.31
C SER A 4 -22.54 0.67 -8.99
N ILE A 5 -22.52 -0.62 -9.38
CA ILE A 5 -21.37 -1.24 -10.03
C ILE A 5 -21.30 -0.92 -11.54
N HIS A 6 -22.42 -0.61 -12.19
CA HIS A 6 -22.46 -0.37 -13.65
C HIS A 6 -22.08 1.05 -14.10
N ILE A 7 -22.15 2.06 -13.21
CA ILE A 7 -21.96 3.47 -13.60
C ILE A 7 -20.49 3.76 -13.98
N HIS A 8 -19.54 3.10 -13.33
CA HIS A 8 -18.11 3.30 -13.59
C HIS A 8 -17.67 2.77 -14.97
N LYS A 9 -18.26 1.67 -15.45
CA LYS A 9 -17.96 1.13 -16.79
C LYS A 9 -18.53 2.03 -17.90
N ARG A 10 -19.69 2.65 -17.68
CA ARG A 10 -20.33 3.55 -18.66
C ARG A 10 -19.58 4.88 -18.81
N LYS A 11 -19.12 5.49 -17.71
CA LYS A 11 -18.35 6.75 -17.76
C LYS A 11 -17.01 6.60 -18.50
N ARG A 12 -16.30 5.49 -18.31
CA ARG A 12 -15.05 5.19 -19.03
C ARG A 12 -15.23 4.90 -20.52
N LYS A 13 -16.39 4.37 -20.94
CA LYS A 13 -16.71 4.16 -22.36
C LYS A 13 -17.09 5.47 -23.09
N ILE A 14 -17.56 6.47 -22.35
CA ILE A 14 -18.00 7.78 -22.88
C ILE A 14 -16.83 8.79 -22.95
N GLN A 15 -15.85 8.71 -22.04
CA GLN A 15 -14.64 9.52 -22.09
C GLN A 15 -13.67 9.00 -23.17
N LYS A 16 -13.88 9.45 -24.41
CA LYS A 16 -13.05 9.12 -25.59
C LYS A 16 -11.54 9.36 -25.44
N ASN A 17 -11.11 10.15 -24.45
CA ASN A 17 -9.71 10.54 -24.23
C ASN A 17 -9.00 9.79 -23.08
N LEU A 18 -9.66 8.83 -22.43
CA LEU A 18 -9.03 8.01 -21.40
C LEU A 18 -8.67 6.65 -22.01
N GLU A 19 -7.40 6.25 -21.91
CA GLU A 19 -7.00 4.90 -22.32
C GLU A 19 -7.80 3.85 -21.51
N PRO A 20 -8.34 2.80 -22.15
CA PRO A 20 -9.05 1.75 -21.45
C PRO A 20 -8.11 1.07 -20.45
N TYR A 21 -8.61 0.67 -19.29
CA TYR A 21 -7.88 -0.19 -18.35
C TYR A 21 -8.28 -1.65 -18.62
N PRO A 22 -7.35 -2.56 -18.97
CA PRO A 22 -5.90 -2.37 -19.15
C PRO A 22 -5.54 -1.63 -20.45
N SER A 23 -4.48 -0.81 -20.41
CA SER A 23 -4.04 0.01 -21.56
C SER A 23 -3.66 -0.86 -22.75
N LYS A 24 -3.97 -0.37 -23.96
CA LYS A 24 -3.57 -1.02 -25.22
C LYS A 24 -2.04 -0.99 -25.43
N LYS A 25 -1.32 -0.08 -24.78
CA LYS A 25 0.14 0.05 -24.93
C LYS A 25 0.86 -0.98 -24.07
N GLN A 26 1.77 -1.74 -24.67
CA GLN A 26 2.46 -2.85 -24.01
C GLN A 26 3.25 -2.43 -22.77
N HIS A 27 3.93 -1.27 -22.79
CA HIS A 27 4.71 -0.78 -21.66
C HIS A 27 3.84 -0.40 -20.45
N ILE A 28 2.64 0.17 -20.66
CA ILE A 28 1.70 0.51 -19.58
C ILE A 28 1.14 -0.77 -18.95
N ARG A 29 0.87 -1.80 -19.76
CA ARG A 29 0.39 -3.10 -19.27
C ARG A 29 1.45 -3.88 -18.47
N ILE A 30 2.73 -3.71 -18.81
CA ILE A 30 3.84 -4.26 -18.01
C ILE A 30 3.91 -3.53 -16.66
N LEU A 31 3.84 -2.20 -16.67
CA LEU A 31 3.81 -1.40 -15.45
C LEU A 31 2.62 -1.78 -14.55
N ASP A 32 1.42 -1.97 -15.11
CA ASP A 32 0.24 -2.41 -14.36
C ASP A 32 0.47 -3.73 -13.61
N LYS A 33 1.13 -4.70 -14.27
CA LYS A 33 1.50 -5.99 -13.67
C LYS A 33 2.60 -5.86 -12.62
N ILE A 34 3.58 -4.98 -12.84
CA ILE A 34 4.62 -4.71 -11.83
C ILE A 34 3.96 -4.14 -10.58
N ILE A 35 3.06 -3.17 -10.72
CA ILE A 35 2.34 -2.56 -9.60
C ILE A 35 1.50 -3.61 -8.86
N ASP A 36 0.86 -4.55 -9.58
CA ASP A 36 0.15 -5.67 -8.93
C ASP A 36 1.06 -6.44 -7.97
N VAL A 37 2.25 -6.84 -8.44
CA VAL A 37 3.19 -7.61 -7.62
C VAL A 37 3.78 -6.74 -6.49
N VAL A 38 4.21 -5.53 -6.81
CA VAL A 38 4.86 -4.61 -5.87
C VAL A 38 3.91 -4.21 -4.73
N SER A 39 2.61 -4.04 -5.02
CA SER A 39 1.62 -3.68 -4.00
C SER A 39 1.55 -4.67 -2.82
N VAL A 40 1.95 -5.92 -3.03
CA VAL A 40 2.04 -6.96 -2.00
C VAL A 40 3.48 -7.18 -1.57
N ALA A 41 4.42 -7.22 -2.51
CA ALA A 41 5.83 -7.53 -2.23
C ALA A 41 6.52 -6.44 -1.41
N ALA A 42 6.22 -5.16 -1.64
CA ALA A 42 6.90 -4.05 -0.97
C ALA A 42 6.67 -4.06 0.55
N PRO A 43 5.43 -4.15 1.09
CA PRO A 43 5.22 -4.26 2.53
C PRO A 43 5.86 -5.51 3.16
N LEU A 44 5.96 -6.61 2.41
CA LEU A 44 6.59 -7.84 2.91
C LEU A 44 8.10 -7.69 3.16
N THR A 45 8.74 -6.68 2.57
CA THR A 45 10.17 -6.39 2.85
C THR A 45 10.42 -5.93 4.28
N ILE A 46 9.37 -5.56 5.03
CA ILE A 46 9.46 -5.19 6.46
C ILE A 46 9.42 -6.42 7.36
N VAL A 47 9.05 -7.60 6.86
CA VAL A 47 8.97 -8.83 7.66
C VAL A 47 10.29 -9.18 8.38
N PRO A 48 11.47 -9.12 7.75
CA PRO A 48 12.74 -9.32 8.44
C PRO A 48 12.97 -8.31 9.57
N GLN A 49 12.55 -7.05 9.38
CA GLN A 49 12.66 -6.03 10.42
C GLN A 49 11.77 -6.35 11.63
N ILE A 50 10.54 -6.82 11.39
CA ILE A 50 9.62 -7.27 12.43
C ILE A 50 10.20 -8.50 13.15
N TYR A 51 10.80 -9.43 12.41
CA TYR A 51 11.44 -10.62 12.97
C TYR A 51 12.58 -10.24 13.93
N ASN A 52 13.49 -9.36 13.51
CA ASN A 52 14.62 -8.92 14.36
C ASN A 52 14.12 -8.26 15.66
N ILE A 53 13.07 -7.46 15.58
CA ILE A 53 12.49 -6.80 16.76
C ILE A 53 11.81 -7.82 17.68
N TRP A 54 10.90 -8.63 17.17
CA TRP A 54 10.03 -9.43 18.03
C TRP A 54 10.61 -10.79 18.42
N ILE A 55 11.46 -11.39 17.58
CA ILE A 55 12.08 -12.70 17.82
C ILE A 55 13.49 -12.51 18.36
N GLU A 56 14.35 -11.77 17.66
CA GLU A 56 15.74 -11.56 18.10
C GLU A 56 15.86 -10.55 19.25
N LYS A 57 14.77 -9.83 19.56
CA LYS A 57 14.72 -8.77 20.58
C LYS A 57 15.76 -7.67 20.34
N ASN A 58 16.15 -7.48 19.08
CA ASN A 58 17.14 -6.51 18.69
C ASN A 58 16.46 -5.26 18.11
N VAL A 59 16.61 -4.15 18.82
CA VAL A 59 16.12 -2.82 18.42
C VAL A 59 17.25 -1.82 18.14
N ASP A 60 18.49 -2.29 18.09
CA ASP A 60 19.66 -1.43 17.90
C ASP A 60 19.65 -0.77 16.51
N GLY A 61 19.95 0.52 16.50
CA GLY A 61 19.95 1.33 15.27
C GLY A 61 18.56 1.65 14.70
N ILE A 62 17.47 1.19 15.33
CA ILE A 62 16.11 1.48 14.85
C ILE A 62 15.65 2.85 15.36
N SER A 63 15.43 3.78 14.43
CA SER A 63 14.92 5.12 14.72
C SER A 63 13.40 5.12 14.93
N LEU A 64 12.95 5.24 16.19
CA LEU A 64 11.52 5.34 16.54
C LEU A 64 10.82 6.49 15.79
N LEU A 65 11.50 7.63 15.65
CA LEU A 65 10.96 8.79 14.93
C LEU A 65 10.67 8.45 13.46
N THR A 66 11.60 7.77 12.80
CA THR A 66 11.45 7.39 11.38
C THR A 66 10.24 6.49 11.16
N TRP A 67 10.09 5.42 11.96
CA TRP A 67 8.99 4.48 11.82
C TRP A 67 7.64 5.09 12.23
N THR A 68 7.64 5.99 13.21
CA THR A 68 6.44 6.75 13.58
C THR A 68 6.01 7.67 12.45
N LEU A 69 6.96 8.35 11.79
CA LEU A 69 6.65 9.22 10.64
C LEU A 69 6.14 8.41 9.44
N PHE A 70 6.71 7.25 9.13
CA PHE A 70 6.17 6.35 8.10
C PHE A 70 4.74 5.95 8.39
N LEU A 71 4.44 5.54 9.63
CA LEU A 71 3.08 5.21 10.05
C LEU A 71 2.12 6.40 9.86
N ILE A 72 2.52 7.60 10.29
CA ILE A 72 1.70 8.82 10.15
C ILE A 72 1.48 9.18 8.68
N PHE A 73 2.51 9.09 7.84
CA PHE A 73 2.42 9.43 6.41
C PHE A 73 1.69 8.36 5.59
N ALA A 74 1.64 7.12 6.04
CA ALA A 74 0.86 6.08 5.39
C ALA A 74 -0.66 6.33 5.51
N ILE A 75 -1.12 7.03 6.56
CA ILE A 75 -2.55 7.36 6.76
C ILE A 75 -3.12 8.23 5.62
N PRO A 76 -2.57 9.42 5.27
CA PRO A 76 -3.09 10.21 4.16
C PRO A 76 -2.96 9.48 2.81
N LEU A 77 -1.96 8.63 2.63
CA LEU A 77 -1.80 7.84 1.40
C LEU A 77 -2.83 6.71 1.30
N PHE A 78 -3.15 6.06 2.41
CA PHE A 78 -4.24 5.09 2.48
C PHE A 78 -5.59 5.75 2.21
N THR A 79 -5.88 6.91 2.83
CA THR A 79 -7.14 7.64 2.60
C THR A 79 -7.24 8.15 1.16
N TYR A 80 -6.14 8.63 0.57
CA TYR A 80 -6.07 8.98 -0.85
C TYR A 80 -6.43 7.79 -1.75
N SER A 81 -5.82 6.63 -1.50
CA SER A 81 -6.08 5.39 -2.25
C SER A 81 -7.53 4.93 -2.12
N TRP A 82 -8.11 5.12 -0.94
CA TRP A 82 -9.52 4.84 -0.67
C TRP A 82 -10.47 5.74 -1.46
N VAL A 83 -10.26 7.05 -1.44
CA VAL A 83 -11.06 8.03 -2.19
C VAL A 83 -11.01 7.74 -3.69
N HIS A 84 -9.84 7.39 -4.22
CA HIS A 84 -9.65 7.09 -5.64
C HIS A 84 -10.03 5.65 -6.04
N LYS A 85 -10.44 4.82 -5.07
CA LYS A 85 -10.84 3.41 -5.26
C LYS A 85 -9.73 2.56 -5.91
N ASP A 86 -8.48 2.90 -5.66
CA ASP A 86 -7.34 2.08 -6.08
C ASP A 86 -7.13 0.97 -5.05
N LYS A 87 -7.64 -0.22 -5.37
CA LYS A 87 -7.55 -1.39 -4.50
C LYS A 87 -6.10 -1.84 -4.27
N LYS A 88 -5.22 -1.65 -5.24
CA LYS A 88 -3.82 -2.11 -5.14
C LYS A 88 -3.06 -1.24 -4.16
N LEU A 89 -3.15 0.08 -4.33
CA LEU A 89 -2.53 1.04 -3.41
C LEU A 89 -3.16 0.99 -2.02
N MET A 90 -4.49 0.81 -1.94
CA MET A 90 -5.18 0.64 -0.66
C MET A 90 -4.65 -0.57 0.11
N LEU A 91 -4.50 -1.74 -0.55
CA LEU A 91 -3.92 -2.92 0.08
C LEU A 91 -2.48 -2.68 0.52
N MET A 92 -1.67 -2.07 -0.35
CA MET A 92 -0.26 -1.78 -0.07
C MET A 92 -0.09 -0.90 1.19
N TYR A 93 -0.78 0.25 1.24
CA TYR A 93 -0.67 1.16 2.39
C TYR A 93 -1.31 0.59 3.66
N PHE A 94 -2.35 -0.23 3.54
CA PHE A 94 -2.90 -0.94 4.68
C PHE A 94 -1.87 -1.90 5.30
N LEU A 95 -1.16 -2.67 4.48
CA LEU A 95 -0.10 -3.56 4.94
C LEU A 95 1.08 -2.78 5.54
N PHE A 96 1.48 -1.65 4.94
CA PHE A 96 2.49 -0.77 5.52
C PHE A 96 2.08 -0.24 6.90
N ILE A 97 0.85 0.24 7.06
CA ILE A 97 0.35 0.72 8.35
C ILE A 97 0.47 -0.36 9.43
N ILE A 98 0.08 -1.61 9.12
CA ILE A 98 0.20 -2.72 10.06
C ILE A 98 1.67 -3.00 10.38
N ALA A 99 2.52 -3.10 9.35
CA ALA A 99 3.94 -3.41 9.52
C ALA A 99 4.68 -2.33 10.33
N ASP A 100 4.49 -1.06 9.99
CA ASP A 100 5.08 0.08 10.68
C ASP A 100 4.58 0.17 12.12
N ALA A 101 3.29 -0.09 12.37
CA ALA A 101 2.74 -0.16 13.72
C ALA A 101 3.38 -1.28 14.56
N LEU A 102 3.63 -2.46 13.97
CA LEU A 102 4.33 -3.56 14.64
C LEU A 102 5.79 -3.20 14.97
N VAL A 103 6.47 -2.46 14.08
CA VAL A 103 7.82 -1.96 14.33
C VAL A 103 7.81 -0.92 15.45
N VAL A 104 6.95 0.10 15.38
CA VAL A 104 6.83 1.14 16.41
C VAL A 104 6.49 0.51 17.77
N ALA A 105 5.52 -0.39 17.82
CA ALA A 105 5.14 -1.09 19.05
C ALA A 105 6.33 -1.87 19.61
N GLY A 106 7.02 -2.66 18.78
CA GLY A 106 8.15 -3.47 19.25
C GLY A 106 9.30 -2.62 19.76
N VAL A 107 9.62 -1.50 19.10
CA VAL A 107 10.64 -0.55 19.58
C VAL A 107 10.21 0.09 20.90
N VAL A 108 8.93 0.46 21.08
CA VAL A 108 8.45 1.07 22.33
C VAL A 108 8.45 0.07 23.49
N PHE A 109 8.14 -1.21 23.26
CA PHE A 109 8.06 -2.22 24.32
C PHE A 109 9.40 -2.86 24.69
N LEU A 110 10.38 -2.89 23.78
CA LEU A 110 11.66 -3.58 23.98
C LEU A 110 12.84 -2.64 24.25
N LYS A 111 12.62 -1.33 24.10
CA LYS A 111 13.59 -0.30 24.46
C LYS A 111 13.50 0.06 25.94
#